data_AF-A0A7S4W3A2-F1
#
_entry.id   AF-A0A7S4W3A2-F1
#
_cell.length_a   1.000
_cell.length_b   1.000
_cell.length_c   1.000
_cell.angle_alpha   90.00
_cell.angle_beta   90.00
_cell.angle_gamma   90.00
#
_symmetry.space_group_name_H-M   'P 1'
#
loop_
_entity.id
_entity.type
_entity.pdbx_description
1 polymer ?
#
loop_
_entity_poly.entity_id
_entity_poly.type
_entity_poly.pdbx_seq_one_letter_code
_entity_poly.pdbx_strand_id
1 'polypeptide(L)'
;SFDVRGTLMTVKRSTLRIFKDSQLDRQFDDAIWSEQQTDTLSVKQWSYEQVTDWAKHHDEISDEVADLFEENEVTGLELLAFGREDLKEIGISRPGTLALVIKAIKGLQTKSQCHPIFIDHDPYCFGKILDQLRLKVMSKDGYEPLLLSDIKEGKQDTFANTVDYYFPGELADLILKKGPPLDSSILSQDQVGHIQRWLDEDSCGFVTKLLYRASCDGWQASNFHSKCDNQGPTLTVIRSTGGYIFGGFCDTAWS
;
A
#
# COMPACT_ATOMS: atom_id res chain seq x y z
N SER A 1 -13.15 19.04 -19.41
CA SER A 1 -14.01 17.89 -19.08
C SER A 1 -13.19 16.99 -18.18
N PHE A 2 -13.41 17.02 -16.87
CA PHE A 2 -12.71 16.15 -15.93
C PHE A 2 -13.35 14.76 -16.03
N ASP A 3 -12.61 13.78 -16.53
CA ASP A 3 -13.04 12.38 -16.50
C ASP A 3 -13.00 11.91 -15.04
N VAL A 4 -14.17 11.79 -14.42
CA VAL A 4 -14.35 11.44 -13.00
C VAL A 4 -14.41 9.91 -12.80
N ARG A 5 -14.00 9.11 -13.79
CA ARG A 5 -13.94 7.65 -13.66
C ARG A 5 -12.71 7.26 -12.85
N GLY A 6 -12.85 7.30 -11.52
CA GLY A 6 -11.91 6.64 -10.61
C GLY A 6 -11.68 5.19 -11.05
N THR A 7 -10.43 4.72 -10.98
CA THR A 7 -10.10 3.33 -11.31
C THR A 7 -10.46 2.43 -10.14
N LEU A 8 -11.38 1.50 -10.35
CA LEU A 8 -11.73 0.49 -9.35
C LEU A 8 -10.59 -0.52 -9.20
N MET A 9 -10.15 -0.73 -7.95
CA MET A 9 -9.17 -1.75 -7.59
C MET A 9 -9.72 -2.60 -6.46
N THR A 10 -9.42 -3.90 -6.48
CA THR A 10 -9.82 -4.84 -5.42
C THR A 10 -8.59 -5.41 -4.74
N VAL A 11 -8.55 -5.32 -3.40
CA VAL A 11 -7.43 -5.80 -2.59
C VAL A 11 -7.95 -6.32 -1.25
N LYS A 12 -7.28 -7.34 -0.70
CA LYS A 12 -7.54 -7.78 0.67
C LYS A 12 -6.98 -6.75 1.66
N ARG A 13 -7.75 -6.41 2.69
CA ARG A 13 -7.28 -5.54 3.77
C ARG A 13 -5.98 -6.00 4.40
N SER A 14 -5.78 -7.31 4.56
CA SER A 14 -4.52 -7.89 5.05
C SER A 14 -3.31 -7.54 4.18
N THR A 15 -3.49 -7.34 2.87
CA THR A 15 -2.41 -6.95 1.95
C THR A 15 -2.02 -5.48 2.13
N LEU A 16 -2.98 -4.60 2.46
CA LEU A 16 -2.70 -3.18 2.72
C LEU A 16 -1.99 -2.97 4.08
N ARG A 17 -2.13 -3.93 4.99
CA ARG A 17 -1.62 -3.87 6.37
C ARG A 17 -0.34 -4.69 6.61
N ILE A 18 0.38 -5.06 5.55
CA ILE A 18 1.61 -5.89 5.65
C ILE A 18 2.69 -5.16 6.45
N PHE A 19 2.86 -3.86 6.18
CA PHE A 19 3.82 -3.03 6.88
C PHE A 19 3.14 -2.31 8.02
N LYS A 20 3.40 -2.80 9.24
CA LYS A 20 2.94 -2.13 10.46
C LYS A 20 3.50 -0.72 10.54
N ASP A 21 2.68 0.18 11.08
CA ASP A 21 2.97 1.61 11.23
C ASP A 21 3.05 2.44 9.94
N SER A 22 2.84 1.83 8.77
CA SER A 22 2.64 2.55 7.50
C SER A 22 1.34 3.36 7.52
N GLN A 23 1.22 4.38 6.66
CA GLN A 23 -0.04 5.13 6.56
C GLN A 23 -1.18 4.23 6.10
N LEU A 24 -0.91 3.22 5.26
CA LEU A 24 -1.91 2.22 4.89
C LEU A 24 -2.33 1.35 6.07
N ASP A 25 -1.41 0.96 6.97
CA ASP A 25 -1.82 0.20 8.16
C ASP A 25 -2.68 1.05 9.10
N ARG A 26 -2.35 2.34 9.27
CA ARG A 26 -3.14 3.28 10.09
C ARG A 26 -4.50 3.60 9.48
N GLN A 27 -4.54 3.93 8.20
CA GLN A 27 -5.78 4.26 7.49
C GLN A 27 -6.75 3.07 7.47
N PHE A 28 -6.22 1.86 7.50
CA PHE A 28 -6.99 0.63 7.54
C PHE A 28 -6.91 -0.07 8.90
N ASP A 29 -6.59 0.64 9.98
CA ASP A 29 -6.59 0.10 11.34
C ASP A 29 -8.02 -0.04 11.89
N ASP A 30 -8.28 -1.12 12.61
CA ASP A 30 -9.58 -1.43 13.18
C ASP A 30 -9.98 -0.41 14.26
N ALA A 31 -9.04 0.13 15.03
CA ALA A 31 -9.34 1.12 16.08
C ALA A 31 -9.85 2.46 15.50
N ILE A 32 -9.24 2.94 14.42
CA ILE A 32 -9.62 4.19 13.74
C ILE A 32 -10.91 3.99 12.92
N TRP A 33 -11.07 2.81 12.31
CA TRP A 33 -12.26 2.47 11.54
C TRP A 33 -13.48 2.18 12.43
N SER A 34 -13.27 1.77 13.68
CA SER A 34 -14.35 1.58 14.67
C SER A 34 -14.97 2.90 15.14
N GLU A 35 -14.20 4.00 15.17
CA GLU A 35 -14.71 5.33 15.58
C GLU A 35 -15.48 6.06 14.46
N GLN A 36 -15.18 5.76 13.18
CA GLN A 36 -15.96 6.28 12.04
C GLN A 36 -17.13 5.36 11.64
N GLN A 37 -17.25 4.18 12.26
CA GLN A 37 -18.37 3.24 12.11
C GLN A 37 -19.13 3.07 13.41
N THR A 38 -19.75 4.13 13.91
CA THR A 38 -20.68 4.00 15.05
C THR A 38 -21.97 3.24 14.72
N ASP A 39 -22.22 2.81 13.47
CA ASP A 39 -23.46 2.10 13.10
C ASP A 39 -23.29 0.65 12.62
N THR A 40 -22.07 0.09 12.59
CA THR A 40 -21.91 -1.33 12.21
C THR A 40 -20.84 -2.02 13.04
N LEU A 41 -21.18 -2.39 14.27
CA LEU A 41 -20.65 -3.63 14.83
C LEU A 41 -20.84 -4.73 13.77
N SER A 42 -19.84 -5.58 13.56
CA SER A 42 -19.94 -6.70 12.62
C SER A 42 -21.26 -7.42 12.90
N VAL A 43 -22.11 -7.65 11.90
CA VAL A 43 -23.42 -8.31 12.09
C VAL A 43 -23.25 -9.63 12.87
N LYS A 44 -22.08 -10.28 12.76
CA LYS A 44 -21.69 -11.46 13.56
C LYS A 44 -21.64 -11.26 15.08
N GLN A 45 -21.68 -10.03 15.57
CA GLN A 45 -21.59 -9.68 16.99
C GLN A 45 -22.90 -9.11 17.50
N TRP A 46 -23.94 -9.01 16.66
CA TRP A 46 -25.22 -8.48 17.08
C TRP A 46 -25.89 -9.40 18.11
N SER A 47 -26.34 -8.81 19.21
CA SER A 47 -27.28 -9.46 20.12
C SER A 47 -28.63 -9.66 19.44
N TYR A 48 -29.50 -10.49 20.02
CA TYR A 48 -30.85 -10.66 19.49
C TYR A 48 -31.64 -9.34 19.49
N GLU A 49 -31.45 -8.48 20.50
CA GLU A 49 -32.07 -7.14 20.54
C GLU A 49 -31.66 -6.28 19.34
N GLN A 50 -30.39 -6.34 18.92
CA GLN A 50 -29.89 -5.61 17.75
C GLN A 50 -30.42 -6.19 16.44
N VAL A 51 -30.62 -7.51 16.35
CA VAL A 51 -31.26 -8.16 15.21
C VAL A 51 -32.73 -7.76 15.11
N THR A 52 -33.45 -7.73 16.24
CA THR A 52 -34.84 -7.29 16.31
C THR A 52 -34.98 -5.82 15.91
N ASP A 53 -34.13 -4.94 16.45
CA ASP A 53 -34.16 -3.52 16.14
C ASP A 53 -33.88 -3.27 14.65
N TRP A 54 -32.91 -3.98 14.07
CA TRP A 54 -32.66 -3.97 12.63
C TRP A 54 -33.90 -4.42 11.83
N ALA A 55 -34.54 -5.52 12.24
CA ALA A 55 -35.69 -6.06 11.54
C ALA A 55 -36.91 -5.12 11.59
N LYS A 56 -37.16 -4.45 12.72
CA LYS A 56 -38.25 -3.46 12.89
C LYS A 56 -38.04 -2.22 12.03
N HIS A 57 -36.80 -1.83 11.76
CA HIS A 57 -36.47 -0.65 10.96
C HIS A 57 -36.19 -0.94 9.47
N HIS A 58 -36.34 -2.18 9.01
CA HIS A 58 -36.03 -2.56 7.63
C HIS A 58 -37.27 -2.53 6.74
N ASP A 59 -37.27 -1.71 5.67
CA ASP A 59 -38.43 -1.47 4.78
C ASP A 59 -39.09 -2.73 4.16
N GLU A 60 -38.34 -3.83 4.05
CA GLU A 60 -38.80 -5.09 3.43
C GLU A 60 -39.21 -6.18 4.45
N ILE A 61 -39.06 -5.92 5.75
CA ILE A 61 -39.37 -6.88 6.82
C ILE A 61 -40.57 -6.35 7.60
N SER A 62 -41.55 -7.22 7.86
CA SER A 62 -42.72 -6.87 8.67
C SER A 62 -42.43 -7.01 10.16
N ASP A 63 -43.11 -6.23 11.00
CA ASP A 63 -43.02 -6.33 12.46
C ASP A 63 -43.24 -7.77 12.97
N GLU A 64 -44.19 -8.51 12.37
CA GLU A 64 -44.42 -9.93 12.68
C GLU A 64 -43.17 -10.81 12.54
N VAL A 65 -42.29 -10.51 11.58
CA VAL A 65 -41.03 -11.26 11.39
C VAL A 65 -39.99 -10.81 12.41
N ALA A 66 -39.97 -9.53 12.77
CA ALA A 66 -39.07 -9.02 13.80
C ALA A 66 -39.42 -9.61 15.16
N ASP A 67 -40.71 -9.73 15.48
CA ASP A 67 -41.20 -10.39 16.70
C ASP A 67 -40.81 -11.87 16.72
N LEU A 68 -40.89 -12.58 15.59
CA LEU A 68 -40.41 -13.96 15.50
C LEU A 68 -38.89 -14.08 15.74
N PHE A 69 -38.09 -13.12 15.27
CA PHE A 69 -36.65 -13.10 15.59
C PHE A 69 -36.39 -12.79 17.06
N GLU A 70 -37.19 -11.92 17.68
CA GLU A 70 -37.13 -11.61 19.10
C GLU A 70 -37.50 -12.82 19.97
N GLU A 71 -38.62 -13.49 19.65
CA GLU A 71 -39.11 -14.69 20.36
C GLU A 71 -38.14 -15.88 20.29
N ASN A 72 -37.40 -16.00 19.19
CA ASN A 72 -36.40 -17.06 19.00
C ASN A 72 -34.99 -16.62 19.42
N GLU A 73 -34.84 -15.44 20.02
CA GLU A 73 -33.56 -14.86 20.46
C GLU A 73 -32.46 -14.92 19.38
N VAL A 74 -32.84 -14.67 18.11
CA VAL A 74 -31.96 -14.86 16.97
C VAL A 74 -30.78 -13.90 17.02
N THR A 75 -29.58 -14.44 17.18
CA THR A 75 -28.35 -13.65 17.17
C THR A 75 -27.90 -13.32 15.76
N GLY A 76 -27.02 -12.33 15.61
CA GLY A 76 -26.53 -11.94 14.29
C GLY A 76 -25.71 -13.02 13.57
N LEU A 77 -25.10 -13.98 14.30
CA LEU A 77 -24.48 -15.16 13.69
C LEU A 77 -25.52 -16.09 13.06
N GLU A 78 -26.62 -16.35 13.77
CA GLU A 78 -27.70 -17.22 13.31
C GLU A 78 -28.45 -16.58 12.15
N LEU A 79 -28.74 -15.28 12.23
CA LEU A 79 -29.36 -14.52 11.15
C LEU A 79 -28.58 -14.66 9.83
N LEU A 80 -27.24 -14.61 9.89
CA LEU A 80 -26.38 -14.76 8.72
C LEU A 80 -26.28 -16.21 8.21
N ALA A 81 -26.59 -17.19 9.06
CA ALA A 81 -26.56 -18.60 8.74
C ALA A 81 -27.90 -19.13 8.22
N PHE A 82 -29.02 -18.45 8.52
CA PHE A 82 -30.36 -18.88 8.12
C PHE A 82 -30.50 -19.04 6.60
N GLY A 83 -30.81 -20.27 6.23
CA GLY A 83 -31.32 -20.65 4.93
C GLY A 83 -32.84 -20.57 4.87
N ARG A 84 -33.37 -21.03 3.74
CA ARG A 84 -34.83 -21.00 3.50
C ARG A 84 -35.61 -21.91 4.43
N GLU A 85 -35.03 -23.04 4.82
CA GLU A 85 -35.71 -24.02 5.69
C GLU A 85 -35.68 -23.54 7.15
N ASP A 86 -34.57 -22.97 7.62
CA ASP A 86 -34.46 -22.43 8.99
C ASP A 86 -35.51 -21.32 9.24
N LEU A 87 -35.70 -20.43 8.27
CA LEU A 87 -36.74 -19.39 8.36
C LEU A 87 -38.17 -19.95 8.39
N LYS A 88 -38.42 -21.11 7.76
CA LYS A 88 -39.72 -21.78 7.86
C LYS A 88 -39.92 -22.40 9.24
N GLU A 89 -38.86 -22.96 9.83
CA GLU A 89 -38.91 -23.55 11.16
C GLU A 89 -39.20 -22.50 12.24
N ILE A 90 -38.73 -21.26 12.04
CA ILE A 90 -39.06 -20.09 12.87
C ILE A 90 -40.51 -19.61 12.68
N GLY A 91 -41.22 -20.11 11.67
CA GLY A 91 -42.64 -19.79 11.42
C GLY A 91 -42.89 -18.92 10.19
N ILE A 92 -41.84 -18.49 9.46
CA ILE A 92 -41.98 -17.68 8.25
C ILE A 92 -42.32 -18.60 7.06
N SER A 93 -43.59 -18.96 6.93
CA SER A 93 -44.04 -19.94 5.93
C SER A 93 -44.38 -19.33 4.57
N ARG A 94 -44.73 -18.03 4.53
CA ARG A 94 -45.20 -17.38 3.30
C ARG A 94 -44.04 -17.22 2.30
N PRO A 95 -44.13 -17.77 1.07
CA PRO A 95 -43.02 -17.75 0.12
C PRO A 95 -42.53 -16.34 -0.27
N GLY A 96 -43.43 -15.36 -0.31
CA GLY A 96 -43.09 -13.95 -0.59
C GLY A 96 -42.28 -13.31 0.54
N THR A 97 -42.73 -13.48 1.78
CA THR A 97 -42.02 -12.99 2.98
C THR A 97 -40.64 -13.63 3.10
N LEU A 98 -40.54 -14.95 2.90
CA LEU A 98 -39.25 -15.66 2.85
C LEU A 98 -38.29 -15.05 1.84
N ALA A 99 -38.76 -14.72 0.63
CA ALA A 99 -37.91 -14.14 -0.40
C ALA A 99 -37.39 -12.74 -0.01
N LEU A 100 -38.23 -11.91 0.61
CA LEU A 100 -37.85 -10.58 1.09
C LEU A 100 -36.85 -10.67 2.25
N VAL A 101 -37.10 -11.53 3.25
CA VAL A 101 -36.18 -11.73 4.38
C VAL A 101 -34.82 -12.25 3.91
N ILE A 102 -34.80 -13.24 3.00
CA ILE A 102 -33.54 -13.74 2.42
C ILE A 102 -32.80 -12.63 1.64
N LYS A 103 -33.53 -11.77 0.92
CA LYS A 103 -32.93 -10.63 0.20
C LYS A 103 -32.33 -9.62 1.18
N ALA A 104 -33.03 -9.30 2.27
CA ALA A 104 -32.56 -8.40 3.31
C ALA A 104 -31.29 -8.94 4.02
N ILE A 105 -31.28 -10.22 4.41
CA ILE A 105 -30.11 -10.89 5.01
C ILE A 105 -28.90 -10.88 4.06
N LYS A 106 -29.11 -11.14 2.76
CA LYS A 106 -28.04 -11.00 1.74
C LYS A 106 -27.57 -9.55 1.59
N GLY A 107 -28.46 -8.58 1.77
CA GLY A 107 -28.13 -7.15 1.83
C GLY A 107 -27.20 -6.82 2.99
N LEU A 108 -27.39 -7.43 4.16
CA LEU A 108 -26.48 -7.30 5.31
C LEU A 108 -25.09 -7.87 4.99
N GLN A 109 -25.03 -9.03 4.33
CA GLN A 109 -23.77 -9.65 3.93
C GLN A 109 -22.98 -8.80 2.93
N THR A 110 -23.66 -8.04 2.07
CA THR A 110 -23.03 -7.16 1.07
C THR A 110 -22.66 -5.78 1.64
N LYS A 111 -23.51 -5.18 2.49
CA LYS A 111 -23.21 -3.92 3.20
C LYS A 111 -22.06 -4.06 4.19
N SER A 112 -21.91 -5.23 4.83
CA SER A 112 -20.77 -5.54 5.69
C SER A 112 -19.44 -5.72 4.92
N GLN A 113 -19.43 -5.74 3.58
CA GLN A 113 -18.21 -6.07 2.81
C GLN A 113 -17.60 -4.99 1.93
N CYS A 114 -18.23 -3.87 1.58
CA CYS A 114 -17.56 -2.89 0.72
C CYS A 114 -18.15 -1.48 0.84
N HIS A 115 -17.63 -0.68 1.77
CA HIS A 115 -17.59 0.76 1.52
C HIS A 115 -16.39 1.04 0.62
N PRO A 116 -16.55 1.57 -0.60
CA PRO A 116 -15.42 1.90 -1.45
C PRO A 116 -14.60 2.98 -0.76
N ILE A 117 -13.32 2.68 -0.51
CA ILE A 117 -12.38 3.63 0.08
C ILE A 117 -11.75 4.40 -1.07
N PHE A 118 -11.89 5.72 -1.02
CA PHE A 118 -11.30 6.62 -2.02
C PHE A 118 -9.83 6.85 -1.69
N ILE A 119 -8.99 6.69 -2.71
CA ILE A 119 -7.56 6.98 -2.66
C ILE A 119 -7.29 8.08 -3.67
N ASP A 120 -6.91 9.26 -3.17
CA ASP A 120 -6.68 10.45 -3.99
C ASP A 120 -5.24 10.51 -4.53
N HIS A 121 -4.82 9.42 -5.18
CA HIS A 121 -3.51 9.30 -5.81
C HIS A 121 -3.63 8.69 -7.20
N ASP A 122 -2.60 8.89 -8.02
CA ASP A 122 -2.54 8.35 -9.38
C ASP A 122 -2.79 6.83 -9.38
N PRO A 123 -3.83 6.34 -10.09
CA PRO A 123 -4.21 4.94 -10.05
C PRO A 123 -3.10 3.99 -10.54
N TYR A 124 -2.30 4.43 -11.51
CA TYR A 124 -1.21 3.60 -12.00
C TYR A 124 -0.12 3.44 -10.93
N CYS A 125 0.29 4.53 -10.30
CA CYS A 125 1.30 4.51 -9.24
C CYS A 125 0.84 3.69 -8.04
N PHE A 126 -0.39 3.91 -7.57
CA PHE A 126 -0.94 3.14 -6.46
C PHE A 126 -1.10 1.66 -6.83
N GLY A 127 -1.47 1.34 -8.07
CA GLY A 127 -1.51 -0.03 -8.57
C GLY A 127 -0.15 -0.73 -8.49
N LYS A 128 0.95 -0.04 -8.81
CA LYS A 128 2.31 -0.57 -8.67
C LYS A 128 2.71 -0.85 -7.22
N ILE A 129 2.34 0.03 -6.29
CA ILE A 129 2.49 -0.20 -4.85
C ILE A 129 1.74 -1.47 -4.45
N LEU A 130 0.49 -1.60 -4.90
CA LEU A 130 -0.37 -2.74 -4.59
C LEU A 130 0.23 -4.06 -5.08
N ASP A 131 0.79 -4.06 -6.28
CA ASP A 131 1.44 -5.23 -6.85
C ASP A 131 2.68 -5.63 -6.03
N GLN A 132 3.46 -4.67 -5.53
CA GLN A 132 4.57 -4.94 -4.61
C GLN A 132 4.11 -5.58 -3.30
N LEU A 133 3.04 -5.06 -2.70
CA LEU A 133 2.46 -5.65 -1.50
C LEU A 133 1.98 -7.08 -1.75
N ARG A 134 1.30 -7.33 -2.88
CA ARG A 134 0.84 -8.68 -3.26
C ARG A 134 2.00 -9.64 -3.44
N LEU A 135 3.04 -9.22 -4.17
CA LEU A 135 4.25 -10.03 -4.39
C LEU A 135 4.92 -10.38 -3.05
N LYS A 136 4.97 -9.44 -2.11
CA LYS A 136 5.50 -9.69 -0.76
C LYS A 136 4.67 -10.70 0.04
N VAL A 137 3.35 -10.71 -0.09
CA VAL A 137 2.51 -11.76 0.54
C VAL A 137 2.81 -13.15 -0.04
N MET A 138 3.05 -13.21 -1.35
CA MET A 138 3.19 -14.47 -2.08
C MET A 138 4.61 -15.05 -1.98
N SER A 139 5.63 -14.18 -1.95
CA SER A 139 7.03 -14.59 -1.85
C SER A 139 7.45 -14.76 -0.40
N LYS A 140 7.58 -16.01 0.06
CA LYS A 140 8.12 -16.32 1.39
C LYS A 140 9.66 -16.24 1.46
N ASP A 141 10.33 -16.33 0.32
CA ASP A 141 11.79 -16.23 0.19
C ASP A 141 12.13 -15.55 -1.14
N GLY A 142 12.75 -14.36 -1.08
CA GLY A 142 13.15 -13.59 -2.27
C GLY A 142 12.10 -12.60 -2.74
N TYR A 143 11.89 -11.53 -1.99
CA TYR A 143 11.19 -10.34 -2.44
C TYR A 143 12.22 -9.35 -3.01
N GLU A 144 12.04 -8.92 -4.25
CA GLU A 144 12.87 -7.87 -4.86
C GLU A 144 12.04 -6.60 -5.07
N PRO A 145 12.40 -5.46 -4.42
CA PRO A 145 11.65 -4.22 -4.56
C PRO A 145 11.78 -3.60 -5.96
N LEU A 146 10.84 -2.74 -6.35
CA LEU A 146 10.86 -2.07 -7.66
C LEU A 146 12.01 -1.07 -7.77
N LEU A 147 12.64 -1.02 -8.94
CA LEU A 147 13.48 0.09 -9.33
C LEU A 147 12.61 1.20 -9.92
N LEU A 148 13.02 2.46 -9.75
CA LEU A 148 12.34 3.60 -10.39
C LEU A 148 12.35 3.49 -11.93
N SER A 149 13.36 2.82 -12.50
CA SER A 149 13.43 2.50 -13.93
C SER A 149 12.31 1.57 -14.42
N ASP A 150 11.67 0.82 -13.52
CA ASP A 150 10.55 -0.09 -13.87
C ASP A 150 9.21 0.66 -13.95
N ILE A 151 9.19 1.92 -13.52
CA ILE A 151 8.03 2.80 -13.56
C ILE A 151 8.00 3.50 -14.90
N LYS A 152 6.79 3.66 -15.45
CA LYS A 152 6.57 4.36 -16.72
C LYS A 152 7.22 5.74 -16.69
N GLU A 153 7.91 6.08 -17.77
CA GLU A 153 8.53 7.39 -17.98
C GLU A 153 7.53 8.54 -17.74
N GLY A 154 7.97 9.55 -16.98
CA GLY A 154 7.15 10.69 -16.54
C GLY A 154 6.25 10.41 -15.33
N LYS A 155 6.32 9.20 -14.73
CA LYS A 155 5.56 8.85 -13.51
C LYS A 155 6.46 8.53 -12.31
N GLN A 156 7.78 8.52 -12.47
CA GLN A 156 8.74 8.14 -11.43
C GLN A 156 8.59 9.02 -10.18
N ASP A 157 8.58 10.35 -10.34
CA ASP A 157 8.46 11.26 -9.20
C ASP A 157 7.11 11.13 -8.50
N THR A 158 6.03 10.96 -9.28
CA THR A 158 4.69 10.74 -8.74
C THR A 158 4.65 9.44 -7.93
N PHE A 159 5.28 8.38 -8.45
CA PHE A 159 5.38 7.10 -7.77
C PHE A 159 6.20 7.20 -6.48
N ALA A 160 7.39 7.82 -6.54
CA ALA A 160 8.26 8.02 -5.39
C ALA A 160 7.54 8.80 -4.27
N ASN A 161 6.89 9.91 -4.61
CA ASN A 161 6.12 10.70 -3.66
C ASN A 161 4.94 9.92 -3.06
N THR A 162 4.28 9.09 -3.85
CA THR A 162 3.17 8.24 -3.37
C THR A 162 3.70 7.16 -2.42
N VAL A 163 4.85 6.55 -2.72
CA VAL A 163 5.50 5.59 -1.83
C VAL A 163 5.94 6.26 -0.52
N ASP A 164 6.65 7.38 -0.57
CA ASP A 164 7.11 8.10 0.62
C ASP A 164 5.94 8.56 1.51
N TYR A 165 4.81 8.95 0.91
CA TYR A 165 3.59 9.27 1.64
C TYR A 165 3.07 8.05 2.42
N TYR A 166 2.90 6.91 1.74
CA TYR A 166 2.31 5.72 2.37
C TYR A 166 3.27 4.95 3.28
N PHE A 167 4.56 4.99 2.97
CA PHE A 167 5.63 4.22 3.58
C PHE A 167 6.84 5.11 3.89
N PRO A 168 6.73 6.05 4.85
CA PRO A 168 7.82 6.98 5.13
C PRO A 168 9.03 6.27 5.75
N GLY A 169 10.22 6.82 5.49
CA GLY A 169 11.50 6.35 6.07
C GLY A 169 11.99 5.04 5.44
N GLU A 170 12.54 4.15 6.26
CA GLU A 170 13.12 2.86 5.81
C GLU A 170 12.07 1.93 5.15
N LEU A 171 10.78 2.17 5.37
CA LEU A 171 9.71 1.44 4.70
C LEU A 171 9.63 1.75 3.19
N ALA A 172 10.02 2.97 2.79
CA ALA A 172 10.09 3.33 1.38
C ALA A 172 11.11 2.42 0.68
N ASP A 173 12.26 2.17 1.32
CA ASP A 173 13.35 1.34 0.78
C ASP A 173 12.95 -0.14 0.62
N LEU A 174 11.90 -0.56 1.33
CA LEU A 174 11.32 -1.90 1.22
C LEU A 174 10.28 -2.02 0.10
N ILE A 175 9.82 -0.93 -0.49
CA ILE A 175 8.91 -0.92 -1.65
C ILE A 175 9.66 -0.51 -2.92
N LEU A 176 10.54 0.48 -2.76
CA LEU A 176 11.44 1.05 -3.74
C LEU A 176 12.86 0.65 -3.39
N LYS A 177 13.55 0.01 -4.32
CA LYS A 177 14.98 -0.26 -4.15
C LYS A 177 15.73 1.06 -4.39
N LYS A 178 15.90 1.87 -3.35
CA LYS A 178 16.86 2.98 -3.37
C LYS A 178 18.25 2.35 -3.46
N GLY A 179 19.10 2.89 -4.34
CA GLY A 179 20.48 2.42 -4.45
C GLY A 179 21.17 2.50 -3.08
N PRO A 180 22.20 1.68 -2.80
CA PRO A 180 22.96 1.82 -1.57
C PRO A 180 23.47 3.27 -1.44
N PRO A 181 23.51 3.84 -0.23
CA PRO A 181 24.06 5.16 -0.03
C PRO A 181 25.49 5.21 -0.57
N LEU A 182 25.85 6.34 -1.19
CA LEU A 182 27.16 6.55 -1.80
C LEU A 182 28.28 6.15 -0.81
N ASP A 183 29.06 5.12 -1.16
CA ASP A 183 30.20 4.67 -0.36
C ASP A 183 31.34 5.70 -0.42
N SER A 184 31.34 6.62 0.54
CA SER A 184 32.30 7.71 0.64
C SER A 184 32.93 7.80 2.02
N SER A 185 34.26 7.89 2.06
CA SER A 185 35.05 8.21 3.25
C SER A 185 35.43 9.69 3.35
N ILE A 186 35.00 10.50 2.37
CA ILE A 186 35.36 11.91 2.27
C ILE A 186 34.16 12.85 2.34
N LEU A 187 32.94 12.34 2.17
CA LEU A 187 31.69 13.09 2.29
C LEU A 187 31.04 12.86 3.66
N SER A 188 30.41 13.90 4.19
CA SER A 188 29.47 13.78 5.32
C SER A 188 28.11 13.26 4.85
N GLN A 189 27.27 12.78 5.79
CA GLN A 189 25.92 12.30 5.46
C GLN A 189 25.06 13.38 4.79
N ASP A 190 25.14 14.64 5.25
CA ASP A 190 24.39 15.75 4.64
C ASP A 190 24.81 15.99 3.18
N GLN A 191 26.12 15.89 2.89
CA GLN A 191 26.62 16.03 1.52
C GLN A 191 26.23 14.85 0.64
N VAL A 192 26.24 13.63 1.19
CA VAL A 192 25.71 12.45 0.48
C VAL A 192 24.24 12.65 0.13
N GLY A 193 23.43 13.13 1.07
CA GLY A 193 22.02 13.44 0.83
C GLY A 193 21.80 14.49 -0.25
N HIS A 194 22.61 15.56 -0.29
CA HIS A 194 22.54 16.56 -1.37
C HIS A 194 22.91 15.98 -2.74
N ILE A 195 23.99 15.19 -2.81
CA ILE A 195 24.43 14.58 -4.06
C ILE A 195 23.41 13.55 -4.56
N GLN A 196 22.87 12.72 -3.67
CA GLN A 196 21.79 11.78 -4.02
C GLN A 196 20.59 12.54 -4.57
N ARG A 197 20.19 13.64 -3.94
CA ARG A 197 19.10 14.48 -4.44
C ARG A 197 19.37 15.03 -5.85
N TRP A 198 20.60 15.46 -6.16
CA TRP A 198 20.96 15.90 -7.52
C TRP A 198 20.95 14.76 -8.53
N LEU A 199 21.34 13.54 -8.13
CA LEU A 199 21.25 12.37 -8.99
C LEU A 199 19.78 11.94 -9.20
N ASP A 200 18.93 12.14 -8.20
CA ASP A 200 17.51 11.79 -8.23
C ASP A 200 16.66 12.84 -8.98
N GLU A 201 17.15 14.08 -9.15
CA GLU A 201 16.45 15.17 -9.88
C GLU A 201 16.14 14.83 -11.34
N ASP A 202 16.85 13.87 -11.95
CA ASP A 202 16.62 13.37 -13.32
C ASP A 202 15.77 12.07 -13.38
N SER A 203 15.02 11.75 -12.31
CA SER A 203 13.99 10.70 -12.26
C SER A 203 14.44 9.26 -12.55
N CYS A 204 15.74 8.98 -12.60
CA CYS A 204 16.29 7.64 -12.82
C CYS A 204 16.94 7.16 -11.53
N GLY A 205 16.44 6.10 -10.92
CA GLY A 205 17.00 5.52 -9.69
C GLY A 205 18.43 5.01 -9.88
N PHE A 206 19.40 5.93 -9.83
CA PHE A 206 20.81 5.65 -10.01
C PHE A 206 21.30 4.75 -8.88
N VAL A 207 21.64 3.51 -9.23
CA VAL A 207 22.36 2.62 -8.32
C VAL A 207 23.84 2.97 -8.42
N THR A 208 24.35 3.70 -7.43
CA THR A 208 25.76 4.09 -7.41
C THR A 208 26.63 2.92 -6.97
N LYS A 209 27.79 2.76 -7.62
CA LYS A 209 28.80 1.75 -7.29
C LYS A 209 30.16 2.43 -7.23
N LEU A 210 30.93 2.18 -6.17
CA LEU A 210 32.31 2.66 -6.08
C LEU A 210 33.18 1.93 -7.11
N LEU A 211 33.73 2.68 -8.06
CA LEU A 211 34.64 2.17 -9.09
C LEU A 211 36.09 2.25 -8.63
N TYR A 212 36.50 3.42 -8.14
CA TYR A 212 37.90 3.73 -7.80
C TYR A 212 37.99 4.62 -6.57
N ARG A 213 38.99 4.35 -5.72
CA ARG A 213 39.36 5.19 -4.58
C ARG A 213 40.88 5.26 -4.48
N ALA A 214 41.46 6.44 -4.73
CA ALA A 214 42.91 6.62 -4.79
C ALA A 214 43.68 6.12 -3.54
N SER A 215 43.08 6.25 -2.35
CA SER A 215 43.68 5.77 -1.09
C SER A 215 43.76 4.24 -0.98
N CYS A 216 42.96 3.51 -1.75
CA CYS A 216 42.91 2.04 -1.77
C CYS A 216 43.55 1.48 -3.04
N ASP A 217 43.29 2.13 -4.17
CA ASP A 217 43.63 1.64 -5.50
C ASP A 217 44.92 2.24 -6.05
N GLY A 218 45.51 3.23 -5.37
CA GLY A 218 46.71 3.95 -5.81
C GLY A 218 46.38 5.25 -6.55
N TRP A 219 47.32 6.19 -6.56
CA TRP A 219 47.11 7.57 -7.02
C TRP A 219 47.48 7.85 -8.48
N GLN A 220 47.97 6.86 -9.23
CA GLN A 220 48.40 7.08 -10.62
C GLN A 220 47.19 7.08 -11.56
N ALA A 221 47.29 7.83 -12.65
CA ALA A 221 46.25 7.88 -13.68
C ALA A 221 45.94 6.48 -14.25
N SER A 222 46.95 5.62 -14.40
CA SER A 222 46.78 4.24 -14.83
C SER A 222 45.86 3.42 -13.92
N ASN A 223 45.91 3.63 -12.60
CA ASN A 223 45.01 2.97 -11.65
C ASN A 223 43.56 3.41 -11.85
N PHE A 224 43.32 4.71 -12.05
CA PHE A 224 42.00 5.25 -12.37
C PHE A 224 41.47 4.65 -13.69
N HIS A 225 42.23 4.76 -14.77
CA HIS A 225 41.84 4.27 -16.10
C HIS A 225 41.54 2.77 -16.09
N SER A 226 42.36 1.97 -15.40
CA SER A 226 42.14 0.52 -15.28
C SER A 226 40.79 0.13 -14.63
N LYS A 227 40.16 1.04 -13.88
CA LYS A 227 38.90 0.80 -13.17
C LYS A 227 37.71 1.57 -13.73
N CYS A 228 37.92 2.75 -14.28
CA CYS A 228 36.87 3.69 -14.65
C CYS A 228 36.60 3.76 -16.16
N ASP A 229 37.53 3.30 -17.00
CA ASP A 229 37.33 3.33 -18.45
C ASP A 229 36.15 2.44 -18.85
N ASN A 230 35.36 2.92 -19.81
CA ASN A 230 34.19 2.24 -20.36
C ASN A 230 33.08 1.87 -19.35
N GLN A 231 33.08 2.43 -18.13
CA GLN A 231 32.06 2.14 -17.11
C GLN A 231 30.75 2.95 -17.31
N GLY A 232 30.75 3.96 -18.18
CA GLY A 232 29.60 4.84 -18.42
C GLY A 232 29.70 6.16 -17.65
N PRO A 233 28.56 6.79 -17.30
CA PRO A 233 28.54 8.01 -16.52
C PRO A 233 29.19 7.83 -15.15
N THR A 234 29.95 8.83 -14.70
CA THR A 234 30.69 8.77 -13.43
C THR A 234 30.54 10.05 -12.62
N LEU A 235 30.32 9.89 -11.31
CA LEU A 235 30.48 10.96 -10.34
C LEU A 235 31.89 10.88 -9.74
N THR A 236 32.65 11.96 -9.88
CA THR A 236 33.97 12.09 -9.28
C THR A 236 33.92 13.03 -8.09
N VAL A 237 34.47 12.61 -6.95
CA VAL A 237 34.56 13.41 -5.72
C VAL A 237 36.01 13.47 -5.25
N ILE A 238 36.50 14.67 -5.00
CA ILE A 238 37.90 14.96 -4.66
C ILE A 238 37.92 15.75 -3.34
N ARG A 239 38.79 15.33 -2.42
CA ARG A 239 39.14 16.12 -1.22
C ARG A 239 40.57 16.62 -1.34
N SER A 240 40.75 17.92 -1.40
CA SER A 240 42.07 18.56 -1.39
C SER A 240 42.77 18.41 -0.04
N THR A 241 44.09 18.64 -0.03
CA THR A 241 44.90 18.70 1.20
C THR A 241 44.48 19.84 2.14
N GLY A 242 43.88 20.91 1.60
CA GLY A 242 43.31 22.01 2.37
C GLY A 242 41.92 21.71 2.96
N GLY A 243 41.38 20.51 2.76
CA GLY A 243 40.08 20.09 3.30
C GLY A 243 38.87 20.44 2.43
N TYR A 244 39.06 21.17 1.32
CA TYR A 244 37.99 21.45 0.37
C TYR A 244 37.56 20.21 -0.39
N ILE A 245 36.25 20.05 -0.56
CA ILE A 245 35.62 18.98 -1.33
C ILE A 245 35.02 19.59 -2.60
N PHE A 246 35.31 18.96 -3.74
CA PHE A 246 34.76 19.34 -5.03
C PHE A 246 34.73 18.12 -5.95
N GLY A 247 34.12 18.25 -7.12
CA GLY A 247 33.90 17.12 -7.99
C GLY A 247 33.18 17.50 -9.27
N GLY A 248 32.72 16.48 -9.99
CA GLY A 248 31.94 16.65 -11.20
C GLY A 248 31.27 15.35 -11.61
N PHE A 249 30.16 15.50 -12.34
CA PHE A 249 29.50 14.41 -13.03
C PHE A 249 29.93 14.42 -14.50
N CYS A 250 30.29 13.26 -15.03
CA CYS A 250 30.61 13.07 -16.43
C CYS A 250 29.60 12.08 -17.02
N ASP A 251 28.83 12.50 -18.02
CA ASP A 251 27.84 11.66 -18.72
C ASP A 251 28.48 10.70 -19.74
N THR A 252 29.71 10.99 -20.14
CA THR A 252 30.49 10.23 -21.13
C THR A 252 31.50 9.34 -20.42
N ALA A 253 31.70 8.11 -20.93
CA ALA A 253 32.66 7.18 -20.38
C ALA A 253 34.12 7.64 -20.60
N TRP A 254 34.98 7.32 -19.64
CA TRP A 254 36.43 7.53 -19.73
C TRP A 254 37.10 6.56 -20.73
N SER A 255 38.26 6.96 -21.25
CA SER A 255 39.05 6.25 -22.28
C SER A 255 40.55 6.30 -21.99
#